data_AF-A0A938JKB3-F1
#
_entry.id   AF-A0A938JKB3-F1
#
_cell.length_a   1.000
_cell.length_b   1.000
_cell.length_c   1.000
_cell.angle_alpha   90.00
_cell.angle_beta   90.00
_cell.angle_gamma   90.00
#
_symmetry.space_group_name_H-M   'P 1'
#
loop_
_entity.id
_entity.type
_entity.pdbx_description
1 polymer ?
#
loop_
_entity_poly.entity_id
_entity_poly.type
_entity_poly.pdbx_seq_one_letter_code
_entity_poly.pdbx_strand_id
1 'polypeptide(L)'
;MYFKIIIQVLGGLALFIFGIERLSSSLQKITSNKLKSVINILSKRPWAGVFVGMAITAIIQSSSATSVMTVGFVNAGLMTLRQAIGIIMGANIGTTVTAQIVSLKINMLSFPLIIIGFVVFFVGRRRSIKNIGMTVLGLGILFLGMTLMTDALGPIKENQVFKDILLNFAKNPFLGLLVGIVTTSILQSSSATIGLLIAMAAQGLIGIEAAIPILIGDNIGTCTTALIASIGTTITAKRTAFSHLMFNIFGTAIFFILIYVFKLQGFIINFMGGSVPRQIANLHTTFNLITCLVLVPAIRLFEKIIVKIFPGRDIVINKNALYLEKRLIPTPALAMEQAKRELYRVAGVTNEMLNLAVERISKKDTLIEKKLLDREAAVDSITEDIIRYLTNISQNALAYPLSNELTNLLHIAYDIERTGDHAESIMYLAIVKEENKMVFSRTAGEEVEEAHRKASEIYLSLLEGIEENNLEKIKECERLESELDGIVKKVRTNHLIRLQKGECMPLSGVVFADIILHLERIGDLLYGVSRNLLNIG
;
A
#
# COMPACT_ATOMS: atom_id res chain seq x y z
N MET A 1 -2.97 45.89 -10.26
CA MET A 1 -3.46 45.59 -8.88
C MET A 1 -3.57 44.09 -8.63
N TYR A 2 -4.44 43.36 -9.33
CA TYR A 2 -4.67 41.91 -9.11
C TYR A 2 -3.41 41.03 -9.26
N PHE A 3 -2.55 41.31 -10.24
CA PHE A 3 -1.30 40.56 -10.43
C PHE A 3 -0.38 40.60 -9.20
N LYS A 4 -0.24 41.78 -8.57
CA LYS A 4 0.54 41.95 -7.33
C LYS A 4 -0.07 41.16 -6.18
N ILE A 5 -1.39 41.17 -6.06
CA ILE A 5 -2.10 40.41 -5.01
C ILE A 5 -1.91 38.91 -5.21
N ILE A 6 -2.09 38.41 -6.43
CA ILE A 6 -1.89 36.99 -6.75
C ILE A 6 -0.47 36.55 -6.41
N ILE A 7 0.55 37.31 -6.81
CA ILE A 7 1.95 36.98 -6.50
C ILE A 7 2.21 36.98 -4.99
N GLN A 8 1.70 37.98 -4.26
CA GLN A 8 1.92 38.06 -2.82
C GLN A 8 1.19 36.93 -2.07
N VAL A 9 -0.02 36.55 -2.51
CA VAL A 9 -0.75 35.41 -1.95
C VAL A 9 -0.01 34.10 -2.24
N LEU A 10 0.43 33.87 -3.49
CA LEU A 10 1.19 32.67 -3.85
C LEU A 10 2.54 32.61 -3.14
N GLY A 11 3.24 33.74 -3.01
CA GLY A 11 4.50 33.84 -2.26
C GLY A 11 4.30 33.60 -0.75
N GLY A 12 3.25 34.18 -0.18
CA GLY A 12 2.86 33.92 1.21
C GLY A 12 2.48 32.46 1.44
N LEU A 13 1.74 31.85 0.51
CA LEU A 13 1.39 30.43 0.54
C LEU A 13 2.63 29.54 0.43
N ALA A 14 3.59 29.87 -0.45
CA ALA A 14 4.83 29.13 -0.57
C ALA A 14 5.65 29.17 0.74
N LEU A 15 5.76 30.35 1.37
CA LEU A 15 6.40 30.49 2.68
C LEU A 15 5.64 29.72 3.76
N PHE A 16 4.31 29.75 3.74
CA PHE A 16 3.47 29.02 4.66
C PHE A 16 3.70 27.50 4.57
N ILE A 17 3.67 26.94 3.35
CA ILE A 17 3.93 25.52 3.09
C ILE A 17 5.36 25.15 3.49
N PHE A 18 6.35 25.98 3.13
CA PHE A 18 7.74 25.77 3.53
C PHE A 18 7.91 25.78 5.06
N GLY A 19 7.23 26.68 5.76
CA GLY A 19 7.19 26.73 7.22
C GLY A 19 6.63 25.44 7.83
N ILE A 20 5.52 24.93 7.29
CA ILE A 20 4.94 23.62 7.68
C ILE A 20 5.93 22.48 7.42
N GLU A 21 6.60 22.46 6.26
CA GLU A 21 7.57 21.42 5.90
C GLU A 21 8.78 21.42 6.85
N ARG A 22 9.32 22.59 7.17
CA ARG A 22 10.44 22.73 8.12
C ARG A 22 10.02 22.36 9.55
N LEU A 23 8.83 22.77 9.98
CA LEU A 23 8.24 22.38 11.26
C LEU A 23 8.10 20.84 11.34
N SER A 24 7.43 20.24 10.36
CA SER A 24 7.18 18.80 10.23
C SER A 24 8.47 17.98 10.24
N SER A 25 9.38 18.26 9.30
CA SER A 25 10.61 17.48 9.14
C SER A 25 11.54 17.58 10.35
N SER A 26 11.52 18.71 11.06
CA SER A 26 12.33 18.92 12.26
C SER A 26 11.73 18.26 13.49
N LEU A 27 10.40 18.36 13.68
CA LEU A 27 9.68 17.59 14.70
C LEU A 27 9.90 16.09 14.49
N GLN A 28 9.73 15.59 13.27
CA GLN A 28 9.97 14.19 12.94
C GLN A 28 11.39 13.73 13.32
N LYS A 29 12.42 14.53 13.03
CA LYS A 29 13.82 14.22 13.43
C LYS A 29 14.03 14.21 14.95
N ILE A 30 13.30 15.02 15.71
CA ILE A 30 13.33 15.01 17.18
C ILE A 30 12.66 13.74 17.73
N THR A 31 11.56 13.30 17.10
CA THR A 31 10.78 12.11 17.50
C THR A 31 11.15 10.80 16.80
N SER A 32 12.21 10.75 16.00
CA SER A 32 12.51 9.61 15.09
C SER A 32 12.68 8.26 15.78
N ASN A 33 13.31 8.22 16.97
CA ASN A 33 13.45 6.99 17.77
C ASN A 33 12.11 6.50 18.33
N LYS A 34 11.14 7.40 18.57
CA LYS A 34 9.79 7.07 19.03
C LYS A 34 8.89 6.63 17.87
N LEU A 35 9.07 7.20 16.68
CA LEU A 35 8.29 6.81 15.49
C LEU A 35 8.52 5.33 15.11
N LYS A 36 9.76 4.83 15.22
CA LYS A 36 10.07 3.40 15.05
C LYS A 36 9.37 2.50 16.08
N SER A 37 9.24 2.98 17.33
CA SER A 37 8.49 2.27 18.39
C SER A 37 6.97 2.27 18.13
N VAL A 38 6.42 3.33 17.55
CA VAL A 38 4.99 3.43 17.19
C VAL A 38 4.62 2.45 16.06
N ILE A 39 5.55 2.18 15.12
CA ILE A 39 5.40 1.14 14.10
C ILE A 39 5.36 -0.27 14.74
N ASN A 40 6.14 -0.51 15.80
CA ASN A 40 6.08 -1.77 16.56
C ASN A 40 4.78 -1.90 17.41
N ILE A 41 4.03 -0.81 17.59
CA ILE A 41 2.71 -0.79 18.24
C ILE A 41 1.59 -0.80 17.18
N LEU A 42 1.86 -1.33 15.98
CA LEU A 42 0.82 -1.80 15.06
C LEU A 42 0.08 -2.97 15.70
N SER A 43 -0.75 -2.61 16.68
CA SER A 43 -1.51 -3.48 17.54
C SER A 43 -2.50 -4.27 16.69
N LYS A 44 -2.82 -5.48 17.14
CA LYS A 44 -3.84 -6.35 16.53
C LYS A 44 -5.25 -5.71 16.54
N ARG A 45 -5.44 -4.56 17.20
CA ARG A 45 -6.74 -3.93 17.44
C ARG A 45 -6.91 -2.60 16.68
N PRO A 46 -8.01 -2.43 15.91
CA PRO A 46 -8.23 -1.23 15.07
C PRO A 46 -8.29 0.11 15.81
N TRP A 47 -8.81 0.13 17.05
CA TRP A 47 -8.89 1.37 17.85
C TRP A 47 -7.51 1.89 18.27
N ALA A 48 -6.53 1.01 18.45
CA ALA A 48 -5.15 1.43 18.70
C ALA A 48 -4.57 2.11 17.45
N GLY A 49 -4.98 1.66 16.26
CA GLY A 49 -4.66 2.30 14.98
C GLY A 49 -5.07 3.77 14.93
N VAL A 50 -6.21 4.14 15.53
CA VAL A 50 -6.67 5.54 15.60
C VAL A 50 -5.68 6.42 16.36
N PHE A 51 -5.23 5.97 17.54
CA PHE A 51 -4.25 6.73 18.32
C PHE A 51 -2.89 6.81 17.61
N VAL A 52 -2.48 5.71 16.96
CA VAL A 52 -1.25 5.65 16.17
C VAL A 52 -1.31 6.64 15.00
N GLY A 53 -2.36 6.60 14.19
CA GLY A 53 -2.55 7.52 13.07
C GLY A 53 -2.62 8.97 13.52
N MET A 54 -3.35 9.26 14.61
CA MET A 54 -3.43 10.59 15.19
C MET A 54 -2.05 11.10 15.62
N ALA A 55 -1.26 10.28 16.32
CA ALA A 55 0.07 10.65 16.78
C ALA A 55 1.05 10.85 15.61
N ILE A 56 1.07 9.93 14.66
CA ILE A 56 1.94 10.01 13.47
C ILE A 56 1.62 11.26 12.68
N THR A 57 0.35 11.51 12.38
CA THR A 57 -0.05 12.68 11.61
C THR A 57 0.11 13.98 12.40
N ALA A 58 -0.10 14.00 13.72
CA ALA A 58 0.20 15.18 14.53
C ALA A 58 1.71 15.50 14.56
N ILE A 59 2.58 14.51 14.48
CA ILE A 59 4.04 14.72 14.44
C ILE A 59 4.50 15.13 13.03
N ILE A 60 4.06 14.39 12.01
CA ILE A 60 4.43 14.60 10.61
C ILE A 60 3.66 15.79 10.00
N GLN A 61 2.55 16.23 10.60
CA GLN A 61 1.70 17.31 10.11
C GLN A 61 1.18 17.08 8.68
N SER A 62 1.09 15.82 8.23
CA SER A 62 0.61 15.44 6.90
C SER A 62 -0.21 14.15 6.94
N SER A 63 -1.54 14.28 6.88
CA SER A 63 -2.45 13.12 6.73
C SER A 63 -2.28 12.47 5.37
N SER A 64 -2.00 13.23 4.32
CA SER A 64 -1.73 12.69 2.97
C SER A 64 -0.55 11.71 3.01
N ALA A 65 0.58 12.12 3.59
CA ALA A 65 1.74 11.23 3.74
C ALA A 65 1.42 9.99 4.59
N THR A 66 0.69 10.17 5.69
CA THR A 66 0.27 9.06 6.56
C THR A 66 -0.66 8.08 5.83
N SER A 67 -1.57 8.59 5.01
CA SER A 67 -2.54 7.79 4.24
C SER A 67 -1.86 7.04 3.11
N VAL A 68 -0.95 7.69 2.36
CA VAL A 68 -0.14 7.06 1.31
C VAL A 68 0.75 5.95 1.91
N MET A 69 1.40 6.20 3.05
CA MET A 69 2.19 5.19 3.76
C MET A 69 1.32 4.00 4.20
N THR A 70 0.11 4.28 4.70
CA THR A 70 -0.83 3.23 5.11
C THR A 70 -1.28 2.39 3.92
N VAL A 71 -1.60 3.01 2.78
CA VAL A 71 -1.91 2.30 1.52
C VAL A 71 -0.71 1.44 1.09
N GLY A 72 0.52 1.96 1.16
CA GLY A 72 1.75 1.23 0.85
C GLY A 72 1.96 -0.01 1.74
N PHE A 73 1.74 0.11 3.05
CA PHE A 73 1.86 -1.02 3.96
C PHE A 73 0.81 -2.11 3.75
N VAL A 74 -0.42 -1.73 3.40
CA VAL A 74 -1.45 -2.69 3.03
C VAL A 74 -1.11 -3.36 1.70
N ASN A 75 -0.58 -2.61 0.73
CA ASN A 75 -0.14 -3.19 -0.55
C ASN A 75 1.00 -4.20 -0.36
N ALA A 76 1.91 -3.95 0.60
CA ALA A 76 3.00 -4.85 0.95
C ALA A 76 2.57 -6.05 1.84
N GLY A 77 1.29 -6.17 2.20
CA GLY A 77 0.78 -7.25 3.05
C GLY A 77 1.19 -7.13 4.53
N LEU A 78 1.81 -6.01 4.93
CA LEU A 78 2.27 -5.77 6.31
C LEU A 78 1.12 -5.41 7.26
N MET A 79 -0.04 -5.02 6.71
CA MET A 79 -1.19 -4.54 7.44
C MET A 79 -2.52 -4.98 6.83
N THR A 80 -3.49 -5.28 7.68
CA THR A 80 -4.87 -5.57 7.24
C THR A 80 -5.65 -4.29 6.92
N LEU A 81 -6.67 -4.37 6.05
CA LEU A 81 -7.60 -3.26 5.78
C LEU A 81 -8.18 -2.67 7.07
N ARG A 82 -8.58 -3.52 8.02
CA ARG A 82 -9.19 -3.06 9.27
C ARG A 82 -8.23 -2.23 10.13
N GLN A 83 -6.96 -2.60 10.17
CA GLN A 83 -5.93 -1.82 10.88
C GLN A 83 -5.69 -0.48 10.17
N ALA A 84 -5.62 -0.52 8.84
CA ALA A 84 -5.43 0.66 8.00
C ALA A 84 -6.56 1.68 8.14
N ILE A 85 -7.82 1.23 8.18
CA ILE A 85 -8.98 2.07 8.46
C ILE A 85 -8.79 2.84 9.78
N GLY A 86 -8.33 2.15 10.83
CA GLY A 86 -8.06 2.78 12.13
C GLY A 86 -7.01 3.90 12.01
N ILE A 87 -5.90 3.65 11.33
CA ILE A 87 -4.84 4.65 11.12
C ILE A 87 -5.36 5.85 10.34
N ILE A 88 -6.11 5.64 9.26
CA ILE A 88 -6.68 6.71 8.44
C ILE A 88 -7.63 7.59 9.27
N MET A 89 -8.52 6.99 10.07
CA MET A 89 -9.41 7.72 10.97
C MET A 89 -8.62 8.58 11.98
N GLY A 90 -7.54 8.01 12.53
CA GLY A 90 -6.61 8.72 13.39
C GLY A 90 -5.91 9.89 12.71
N ALA A 91 -5.40 9.66 11.49
CA ALA A 91 -4.67 10.64 10.70
C ALA A 91 -5.50 11.90 10.44
N ASN A 92 -6.79 11.73 10.14
CA ASN A 92 -7.73 12.84 9.97
C ASN A 92 -7.89 13.68 11.25
N ILE A 93 -7.85 13.08 12.44
CA ILE A 93 -7.80 13.84 13.71
C ILE A 93 -6.46 14.58 13.84
N GLY A 94 -5.35 13.89 13.58
CA GLY A 94 -4.00 14.43 13.72
C GLY A 94 -3.75 15.69 12.89
N THR A 95 -4.27 15.77 11.66
CA THR A 95 -4.13 16.95 10.78
C THR A 95 -4.76 18.22 11.36
N THR A 96 -5.71 18.08 12.27
CA THR A 96 -6.39 19.24 12.87
C THR A 96 -5.47 20.06 13.77
N VAL A 97 -4.35 19.47 14.24
CA VAL A 97 -3.33 20.16 15.04
C VAL A 97 -2.75 21.37 14.31
N THR A 98 -2.53 21.28 12.98
CA THR A 98 -2.01 22.42 12.21
C THR A 98 -2.98 23.60 12.25
N ALA A 99 -4.27 23.34 12.00
CA ALA A 99 -5.31 24.36 12.01
C ALA A 99 -5.43 25.03 13.40
N GLN A 100 -5.28 24.24 14.46
CA GLN A 100 -5.27 24.75 15.83
C GLN A 100 -4.11 25.72 16.05
N ILE A 101 -2.87 25.35 15.68
CA ILE A 101 -1.68 26.22 15.79
C ILE A 101 -1.88 27.50 14.99
N VAL A 102 -2.36 27.38 13.75
CA VAL A 102 -2.57 28.47 12.79
C VAL A 102 -3.66 29.45 13.25
N SER A 103 -4.73 28.97 13.88
CA SER A 103 -5.85 29.82 14.31
C SER A 103 -5.53 30.75 15.48
N LEU A 104 -4.44 30.49 16.20
CA LEU A 104 -3.98 31.35 17.26
C LEU A 104 -3.48 32.64 16.60
N LYS A 105 -4.02 33.81 16.97
CA LYS A 105 -3.63 35.13 16.43
C LYS A 105 -2.22 35.53 16.88
N ILE A 106 -1.22 34.75 16.47
CA ILE A 106 0.19 34.89 16.88
C ILE A 106 1.03 35.51 15.76
N ASN A 107 0.39 36.20 14.82
CA ASN A 107 1.06 36.84 13.68
C ASN A 107 2.18 37.80 14.15
N MET A 108 2.01 38.41 15.33
CA MET A 108 3.01 39.27 15.98
C MET A 108 4.28 38.53 16.45
N LEU A 109 4.23 37.22 16.70
CA LEU A 109 5.41 36.44 17.07
C LEU A 109 6.18 35.89 15.87
N SER A 110 5.73 36.13 14.63
CA SER A 110 6.44 35.67 13.42
C SER A 110 7.92 36.05 13.42
N PHE A 111 8.25 37.34 13.54
CA PHE A 111 9.65 37.81 13.59
C PHE A 111 10.40 37.32 14.85
N PRO A 112 9.86 37.41 16.08
CA PRO A 112 10.49 36.82 17.25
C PRO A 112 10.83 35.34 17.10
N LEU A 113 9.91 34.52 16.57
CA LEU A 113 10.12 33.09 16.34
C LEU A 113 11.17 32.84 15.25
N ILE A 114 11.20 33.65 14.18
CA ILE A 114 12.24 33.57 13.16
C ILE A 114 13.62 33.87 13.79
N ILE A 115 13.74 34.95 14.56
CA ILE A 115 15.00 35.34 15.19
C ILE A 115 15.47 34.26 16.17
N ILE A 116 14.60 33.84 17.09
CA ILE A 116 14.94 32.82 18.10
C ILE A 116 15.29 31.50 17.41
N GLY A 117 14.47 31.05 16.46
CA GLY A 117 14.69 29.80 15.73
C GLY A 117 16.00 29.82 14.95
N PHE A 118 16.31 30.93 14.27
CA PHE A 118 17.56 31.12 13.54
C PHE A 118 18.77 31.08 14.48
N VAL A 119 18.73 31.84 15.59
CA VAL A 119 19.82 31.87 16.59
C VAL A 119 20.03 30.48 17.20
N VAL A 120 18.97 29.79 17.63
CA VAL A 120 19.06 28.45 18.21
C VAL A 120 19.59 27.43 17.20
N PHE A 121 19.20 27.54 15.92
CA PHE A 121 19.71 26.67 14.86
C PHE A 121 21.22 26.87 14.60
N PHE A 122 21.68 28.12 14.51
CA PHE A 122 23.08 28.43 14.21
C PHE A 122 24.00 28.19 15.40
N VAL A 123 23.58 28.57 16.61
CA VAL A 123 24.39 28.44 17.83
C VAL A 123 24.35 27.01 18.39
N GLY A 124 23.28 26.26 18.13
CA GLY A 124 23.09 24.91 18.63
C GLY A 124 24.20 23.96 18.17
N ARG A 125 25.00 23.43 19.11
CA ARG A 125 26.07 22.47 18.78
C ARG A 125 25.55 21.04 18.55
N ARG A 126 24.47 20.65 19.25
CA ARG A 126 23.87 19.32 19.15
C ARG A 126 22.79 19.28 18.05
N ARG A 127 22.72 18.17 17.31
CA ARG A 127 21.73 17.98 16.23
C ARG A 127 20.28 18.13 16.70
N SER A 128 19.97 17.68 17.92
CA SER A 128 18.64 17.86 18.54
C SER A 128 18.29 19.33 18.76
N ILE A 129 19.22 20.13 19.26
CA ILE A 129 19.02 21.58 19.48
C ILE A 129 18.86 22.30 18.15
N LYS A 130 19.65 21.94 17.13
CA LYS A 130 19.47 22.47 15.77
C LYS A 130 18.08 22.18 15.22
N ASN A 131 17.57 20.97 15.41
CA ASN A 131 16.21 20.62 14.98
C ASN A 131 15.15 21.43 15.75
N ILE A 132 15.33 21.67 17.06
CA ILE A 132 14.42 22.56 17.82
C ILE A 132 14.44 23.98 17.24
N GLY A 133 15.64 24.51 16.93
CA GLY A 133 15.78 25.81 16.25
C GLY A 133 15.05 25.85 14.92
N MET A 134 15.18 24.81 14.08
CA MET A 134 14.46 24.71 12.81
C MET A 134 12.95 24.58 12.97
N THR A 135 12.47 23.88 14.01
CA THR A 135 11.04 23.81 14.35
C THR A 135 10.49 25.20 14.66
N VAL A 136 11.18 25.95 15.51
CA VAL A 136 10.78 27.33 15.91
C VAL A 136 10.87 28.29 14.72
N LEU A 137 11.94 28.19 13.92
CA LEU A 137 12.12 28.96 12.69
C LEU A 137 11.01 28.67 11.67
N GLY A 138 10.68 27.39 11.46
CA GLY A 138 9.60 26.95 10.58
C GLY A 138 8.24 27.52 11.01
N LEU A 139 7.96 27.52 12.32
CA LEU A 139 6.76 28.15 12.88
C LEU A 139 6.72 29.66 12.62
N GLY A 140 7.86 30.35 12.76
CA GLY A 140 7.97 31.78 12.45
C GLY A 140 7.75 32.10 10.98
N ILE A 141 8.35 31.31 10.06
CA ILE A 141 8.15 31.47 8.61
C ILE A 141 6.71 31.14 8.21
N LEU A 142 6.10 30.13 8.83
CA LEU A 142 4.69 29.80 8.64
C LEU A 142 3.80 31.00 8.96
N PHE A 143 3.98 31.63 10.12
CA PHE A 143 3.20 32.83 10.48
C PHE A 143 3.53 34.03 9.59
N LEU A 144 4.77 34.19 9.14
CA LEU A 144 5.13 35.23 8.17
C LEU A 144 4.39 35.04 6.84
N GLY A 145 4.37 33.81 6.31
CA GLY A 145 3.61 33.48 5.11
C GLY A 145 2.12 33.80 5.26
N MET A 146 1.55 33.47 6.42
CA MET A 146 0.17 33.81 6.75
C MET A 146 -0.09 35.33 6.77
N THR A 147 0.79 36.11 7.41
CA THR A 147 0.69 37.57 7.44
C THR A 147 0.76 38.14 6.02
N LEU A 148 1.68 37.66 5.18
CA LEU A 148 1.80 38.12 3.80
C LEU A 148 0.54 37.84 2.97
N MET A 149 -0.06 36.65 3.10
CA MET A 149 -1.35 36.35 2.45
C MET A 149 -2.46 37.26 2.97
N THR A 150 -2.53 37.42 4.29
CA THR A 150 -3.51 38.23 5.02
C THR A 150 -3.44 39.68 4.52
N ASP A 151 -2.25 40.29 4.47
CA ASP A 151 -2.05 41.67 4.02
C ASP A 151 -2.33 41.85 2.53
N ALA A 152 -1.92 40.89 1.70
CA ALA A 152 -2.14 40.93 0.26
C ALA A 152 -3.63 40.87 -0.12
N LEU A 153 -4.43 40.13 0.67
CA LEU A 153 -5.87 40.00 0.45
C LEU A 153 -6.69 41.17 1.02
N GLY A 154 -6.10 41.98 1.91
CA GLY A 154 -6.77 43.14 2.53
C GLY A 154 -7.46 44.08 1.52
N PRO A 155 -6.79 44.52 0.43
CA PRO A 155 -7.40 45.38 -0.59
C PRO A 155 -8.57 44.75 -1.35
N ILE A 156 -8.68 43.42 -1.38
CA ILE A 156 -9.79 42.71 -2.05
C ILE A 156 -11.08 42.81 -1.22
N LYS A 157 -10.98 43.12 0.09
CA LYS A 157 -12.13 43.20 0.99
C LYS A 157 -13.23 44.13 0.50
N GLU A 158 -12.87 45.23 -0.17
CA GLU A 158 -13.85 46.21 -0.68
C GLU A 158 -14.34 45.93 -2.09
N ASN A 159 -13.85 44.88 -2.75
CA ASN A 159 -14.24 44.54 -4.11
C ASN A 159 -15.63 43.87 -4.15
N GLN A 160 -16.57 44.48 -4.89
CA GLN A 160 -17.95 44.00 -4.99
C GLN A 160 -18.06 42.61 -5.64
N VAL A 161 -17.29 42.33 -6.70
CA VAL A 161 -17.29 41.01 -7.36
C VAL A 161 -16.85 39.92 -6.40
N PHE A 162 -15.85 40.19 -5.58
CA PHE A 162 -15.38 39.26 -4.57
C PHE A 162 -16.41 39.03 -3.46
N LYS A 163 -17.07 40.10 -2.97
CA LYS A 163 -18.18 40.00 -2.01
C LYS A 163 -19.33 39.16 -2.59
N ASP A 164 -19.70 39.35 -3.85
CA ASP A 164 -20.79 38.63 -4.51
C ASP A 164 -20.48 37.13 -4.69
N ILE A 165 -19.22 36.78 -5.05
CA ILE A 165 -18.76 35.38 -5.11
C ILE A 165 -18.89 34.72 -3.73
N LEU A 166 -18.43 35.38 -2.67
CA LEU A 166 -18.51 34.85 -1.31
C LEU A 166 -19.95 34.74 -0.79
N LEU A 167 -20.81 35.69 -1.12
CA LEU A 167 -22.24 35.62 -0.82
C LEU A 167 -22.90 34.44 -1.53
N ASN A 168 -22.49 34.12 -2.76
CA ASN A 168 -22.96 32.93 -3.45
C ASN A 168 -22.48 31.64 -2.78
N PHE A 169 -21.25 31.60 -2.25
CA PHE A 169 -20.77 30.46 -1.45
C PHE A 169 -21.55 30.29 -0.15
N ALA A 170 -21.89 31.40 0.52
CA ALA A 170 -22.71 31.37 1.73
C ALA A 170 -24.15 30.91 1.46
N LYS A 171 -24.74 31.30 0.32
CA LYS A 171 -26.11 30.94 -0.08
C LYS A 171 -26.21 29.52 -0.63
N ASN A 172 -25.17 29.03 -1.33
CA ASN A 172 -25.15 27.71 -1.93
C ASN A 172 -24.03 26.84 -1.31
N PRO A 173 -24.34 26.04 -0.27
CA PRO A 173 -23.33 25.26 0.43
C PRO A 173 -22.69 24.16 -0.43
N PHE A 174 -23.35 23.68 -1.48
CA PHE A 174 -22.76 22.73 -2.41
C PHE A 174 -21.63 23.36 -3.24
N LEU A 175 -21.74 24.65 -3.55
CA LEU A 175 -20.68 25.38 -4.26
C LEU A 175 -19.45 25.54 -3.35
N GLY A 176 -19.64 25.86 -2.07
CA GLY A 176 -18.55 25.88 -1.09
C GLY A 176 -17.87 24.52 -0.94
N LEU A 177 -18.67 23.44 -0.84
CA LEU A 177 -18.16 22.07 -0.81
C LEU A 177 -17.28 21.75 -2.03
N LEU A 178 -17.75 22.07 -3.24
CA LEU A 178 -17.02 21.85 -4.48
C LEU A 178 -15.69 22.63 -4.50
N VAL A 179 -15.70 23.89 -4.06
CA VAL A 179 -14.50 24.71 -3.99
C VAL A 179 -13.46 24.06 -3.09
N GLY A 180 -13.83 23.64 -1.88
CA GLY A 180 -12.91 22.97 -0.96
C GLY A 180 -12.35 21.64 -1.50
N ILE A 181 -13.20 20.85 -2.16
CA ILE A 181 -12.77 19.62 -2.84
C ILE A 181 -11.69 19.97 -3.87
N VAL A 182 -11.99 20.87 -4.80
CA VAL A 182 -11.10 21.19 -5.92
C VAL A 182 -9.79 21.82 -5.44
N THR A 183 -9.85 22.81 -4.55
CA THR A 183 -8.65 23.50 -4.06
C THR A 183 -7.74 22.54 -3.30
N THR A 184 -8.30 21.70 -2.42
CA THR A 184 -7.50 20.75 -1.65
C THR A 184 -6.97 19.61 -2.52
N SER A 185 -7.73 19.14 -3.51
CA SER A 185 -7.25 18.15 -4.47
C SER A 185 -6.09 18.66 -5.33
N ILE A 186 -6.12 19.94 -5.74
CA ILE A 186 -5.04 20.57 -6.51
C ILE A 186 -3.81 20.79 -5.64
N LEU A 187 -3.98 21.38 -4.46
CA LEU A 187 -2.88 21.68 -3.54
C LEU A 187 -2.35 20.44 -2.81
N GLN A 188 -3.11 19.33 -2.83
CA GLN A 188 -2.80 18.06 -2.17
C GLN A 188 -2.48 18.17 -0.66
N SER A 189 -2.90 19.27 -0.02
CA SER A 189 -2.58 19.61 1.36
C SER A 189 -3.75 20.32 2.03
N SER A 190 -4.45 19.61 2.92
CA SER A 190 -5.53 20.21 3.74
C SER A 190 -5.03 21.28 4.70
N SER A 191 -3.83 21.12 5.25
CA SER A 191 -3.26 22.15 6.11
C SER A 191 -3.00 23.46 5.35
N ALA A 192 -2.66 23.38 4.06
CA ALA A 192 -2.50 24.56 3.21
C ALA A 192 -3.85 25.23 2.90
N THR A 193 -4.87 24.48 2.48
CA THR A 193 -6.19 25.03 2.17
C THR A 193 -6.91 25.58 3.40
N ILE A 194 -6.90 24.85 4.51
CA ILE A 194 -7.50 25.32 5.77
C ILE A 194 -6.70 26.52 6.32
N GLY A 195 -5.38 26.54 6.14
CA GLY A 195 -4.54 27.69 6.48
C GLY A 195 -4.92 28.94 5.69
N LEU A 196 -5.17 28.80 4.38
CA LEU A 196 -5.68 29.87 3.53
C LEU A 196 -7.07 30.34 3.97
N LEU A 197 -7.97 29.40 4.27
CA LEU A 197 -9.31 29.68 4.76
C LEU A 197 -9.28 30.48 6.08
N ILE A 198 -8.39 30.10 7.01
CA ILE A 198 -8.16 30.81 8.27
C ILE A 198 -7.58 32.21 8.04
N ALA A 199 -6.63 32.36 7.11
CA ALA A 199 -6.05 33.66 6.77
C ALA A 199 -7.11 34.61 6.18
N MET A 200 -7.97 34.11 5.29
CA MET A 200 -9.10 34.88 4.74
C MET A 200 -10.08 35.29 5.84
N ALA A 201 -10.38 34.39 6.78
CA ALA A 201 -11.26 34.68 7.91
C ALA A 201 -10.66 35.71 8.87
N ALA A 202 -9.33 35.71 9.03
CA ALA A 202 -8.63 36.67 9.88
C ALA A 202 -8.77 38.12 9.38
N GLN A 203 -8.87 38.32 8.06
CA GLN A 203 -9.16 39.63 7.46
C GLN A 203 -10.65 39.99 7.41
N GLY A 204 -11.53 39.07 7.84
CA GLY A 204 -12.97 39.22 7.67
C GLY A 204 -13.39 39.17 6.19
N LEU A 205 -12.59 38.53 5.34
CA LEU A 205 -12.96 38.29 3.94
C LEU A 205 -14.01 37.19 3.85
N ILE A 206 -13.89 36.14 4.66
CA ILE A 206 -14.86 35.05 4.69
C ILE A 206 -15.50 34.91 6.08
N GLY A 207 -16.83 34.89 6.10
CA GLY A 207 -17.62 34.57 7.29
C GLY A 207 -17.66 33.07 7.57
N ILE A 208 -18.09 32.69 8.77
CA ILE A 208 -18.16 31.28 9.17
C ILE A 208 -19.16 30.49 8.29
N GLU A 209 -20.21 31.16 7.81
CA GLU A 209 -21.27 30.61 6.97
C GLU A 209 -20.73 30.08 5.63
N ALA A 210 -19.81 30.82 5.01
CA ALA A 210 -19.15 30.40 3.77
C ALA A 210 -17.97 29.46 4.04
N ALA A 211 -17.31 29.57 5.19
CA ALA A 211 -16.16 28.73 5.54
C ALA A 211 -16.56 27.27 5.88
N ILE A 212 -17.71 27.05 6.51
CA ILE A 212 -18.22 25.70 6.86
C ILE A 212 -18.22 24.74 5.65
N PRO A 213 -18.95 25.05 4.54
CA PRO A 213 -19.03 24.11 3.42
C PRO A 213 -17.68 23.89 2.73
N ILE A 214 -16.82 24.93 2.66
CA ILE A 214 -15.46 24.81 2.10
C ILE A 214 -14.61 23.87 2.93
N LEU A 215 -14.59 24.05 4.26
CA LEU A 215 -13.85 23.19 5.17
C LEU A 215 -14.31 21.72 5.07
N ILE A 216 -15.61 21.48 4.95
CA ILE A 216 -16.14 20.12 4.75
C ILE A 216 -15.64 19.55 3.40
N GLY A 217 -15.57 20.39 2.36
CA GLY A 217 -15.01 20.03 1.07
C GLY A 217 -13.52 19.70 1.12
N ASP A 218 -12.74 20.46 1.89
CA ASP A 218 -11.30 20.25 2.07
C ASP A 218 -10.99 18.85 2.62
N ASN A 219 -11.83 18.35 3.54
CA ASN A 219 -11.70 16.99 4.09
C ASN A 219 -11.88 15.92 2.99
N ILE A 220 -12.81 16.11 2.05
CA ILE A 220 -12.97 15.20 0.91
C ILE A 220 -11.79 15.35 -0.06
N GLY A 221 -11.40 16.57 -0.41
CA GLY A 221 -10.31 16.83 -1.36
C GLY A 221 -8.96 16.23 -0.93
N THR A 222 -8.71 16.13 0.38
CA THR A 222 -7.49 15.48 0.93
C THR A 222 -7.32 14.03 0.47
N CYS A 223 -8.44 13.32 0.22
CA CYS A 223 -8.45 11.91 -0.15
C CYS A 223 -7.82 11.65 -1.53
N THR A 224 -7.71 12.67 -2.38
CA THR A 224 -7.13 12.56 -3.74
C THR A 224 -5.74 11.94 -3.72
N THR A 225 -4.91 12.28 -2.73
CA THR A 225 -3.53 11.77 -2.63
C THR A 225 -3.49 10.25 -2.42
N ALA A 226 -4.29 9.73 -1.50
CA ALA A 226 -4.38 8.29 -1.24
C ALA A 226 -5.01 7.55 -2.42
N LEU A 227 -6.01 8.14 -3.08
CA LEU A 227 -6.64 7.56 -4.27
C LEU A 227 -5.64 7.41 -5.41
N ILE A 228 -4.85 8.45 -5.70
CA ILE A 228 -3.78 8.40 -6.72
C ILE A 228 -2.73 7.34 -6.32
N ALA A 229 -2.29 7.32 -5.06
CA ALA A 229 -1.31 6.35 -4.59
C ALA A 229 -1.79 4.89 -4.64
N SER A 230 -3.10 4.65 -4.72
CA SER A 230 -3.66 3.31 -4.84
C SER A 230 -3.77 2.78 -6.27
N ILE A 231 -3.48 3.60 -7.28
CA ILE A 231 -3.47 3.17 -8.68
C ILE A 231 -2.37 2.10 -8.86
N GLY A 232 -2.71 0.98 -9.51
CA GLY A 232 -1.79 -0.16 -9.68
C GLY A 232 -1.56 -1.04 -8.43
N THR A 233 -2.21 -0.76 -7.29
CA THR A 233 -2.03 -1.52 -6.04
C THR A 233 -3.02 -2.69 -5.86
N THR A 234 -2.85 -3.50 -4.80
CA THR A 234 -3.80 -4.58 -4.42
C THR A 234 -5.23 -4.05 -4.20
N ILE A 235 -6.23 -4.93 -4.24
CA ILE A 235 -7.62 -4.59 -3.96
C ILE A 235 -7.77 -4.08 -2.54
N THR A 236 -7.06 -4.64 -1.56
CA THR A 236 -7.08 -4.21 -0.16
C THR A 236 -6.43 -2.82 -0.01
N ALA A 237 -5.38 -2.50 -0.78
CA ALA A 237 -4.79 -1.16 -0.81
C ALA A 237 -5.74 -0.12 -1.46
N LYS A 238 -6.40 -0.48 -2.57
CA LYS A 238 -7.48 0.34 -3.16
C LYS A 238 -8.64 0.56 -2.20
N ARG A 239 -9.08 -0.49 -1.49
CA ARG A 239 -10.10 -0.40 -0.42
C ARG A 239 -9.65 0.51 0.72
N THR A 240 -8.35 0.52 1.04
CA THR A 240 -7.79 1.39 2.08
C THR A 240 -7.89 2.86 1.66
N ALA A 241 -7.47 3.21 0.44
CA ALA A 241 -7.65 4.56 -0.10
C ALA A 241 -9.14 4.95 -0.20
N PHE A 242 -9.99 4.03 -0.67
CA PHE A 242 -11.43 4.25 -0.74
C PHE A 242 -12.07 4.42 0.65
N SER A 243 -11.56 3.74 1.68
CA SER A 243 -12.03 3.91 3.05
C SER A 243 -11.77 5.31 3.60
N HIS A 244 -10.68 5.97 3.16
CA HIS A 244 -10.41 7.38 3.48
C HIS A 244 -11.46 8.30 2.87
N LEU A 245 -11.78 8.09 1.58
CA LEU A 245 -12.81 8.84 0.88
C LEU A 245 -14.18 8.64 1.54
N MET A 246 -14.56 7.39 1.83
CA MET A 246 -15.83 7.06 2.46
C MET A 246 -15.96 7.61 3.88
N PHE A 247 -14.88 7.64 4.65
CA PHE A 247 -14.86 8.29 5.96
C PHE A 247 -15.25 9.77 5.84
N ASN A 248 -14.62 10.50 4.92
CA ASN A 248 -14.87 11.94 4.74
C ASN A 248 -16.23 12.24 4.11
N ILE A 249 -16.72 11.39 3.20
CA ILE A 249 -18.09 11.49 2.67
C ILE A 249 -19.12 11.25 3.77
N PHE A 250 -18.90 10.26 4.64
CA PHE A 250 -19.80 9.99 5.76
C PHE A 250 -19.82 11.13 6.78
N GLY A 251 -18.65 11.67 7.15
CA GLY A 251 -18.55 12.86 7.99
C GLY A 251 -19.25 14.07 7.36
N THR A 252 -19.06 14.26 6.06
CA THR A 252 -19.75 15.32 5.28
C THR A 252 -21.26 15.17 5.37
N ALA A 253 -21.79 13.95 5.17
CA ALA A 253 -23.22 13.69 5.26
C ALA A 253 -23.76 14.00 6.67
N ILE A 254 -23.07 13.58 7.73
CA ILE A 254 -23.46 13.89 9.12
C ILE A 254 -23.55 15.41 9.32
N PHE A 255 -22.48 16.14 8.99
CA PHE A 255 -22.44 17.57 9.25
C PHE A 255 -23.40 18.36 8.36
N PHE A 256 -23.59 17.97 7.09
CA PHE A 256 -24.59 18.59 6.22
C PHE A 256 -26.01 18.39 6.76
N ILE A 257 -26.35 17.20 7.25
CA ILE A 257 -27.66 16.93 7.86
C ILE A 257 -27.83 17.78 9.13
N LEU A 258 -26.85 17.81 10.03
CA LEU A 258 -26.93 18.60 11.26
C LEU A 258 -27.06 20.11 10.99
N ILE A 259 -26.28 20.63 10.04
CA ILE A 259 -26.20 22.07 9.77
C ILE A 259 -27.41 22.55 8.95
N TYR A 260 -27.75 21.86 7.86
CA TYR A 260 -28.72 22.36 6.88
C TYR A 260 -30.12 21.75 7.02
N VAL A 261 -30.23 20.48 7.43
CA VAL A 261 -31.54 19.84 7.64
C VAL A 261 -32.09 20.18 9.02
N PHE A 262 -31.30 19.94 10.07
CA PHE A 262 -31.68 20.27 11.45
C PHE A 262 -31.45 21.75 11.83
N LYS A 263 -30.87 22.55 10.93
CA LYS A 263 -30.63 24.00 11.12
C LYS A 263 -29.84 24.32 12.40
N LEU A 264 -28.94 23.42 12.82
CA LEU A 264 -28.14 23.60 14.05
C LEU A 264 -26.94 24.54 13.86
N GLN A 265 -26.83 25.22 12.72
CA GLN A 265 -25.71 26.11 12.41
C GLN A 265 -25.44 27.14 13.50
N GLY A 266 -26.47 27.84 13.98
CA GLY A 266 -26.32 28.86 15.04
C GLY A 266 -25.84 28.29 16.36
N PHE A 267 -26.32 27.09 16.72
CA PHE A 267 -25.85 26.37 17.91
C PHE A 267 -24.38 25.95 17.77
N ILE A 268 -24.00 25.40 16.61
CA ILE A 268 -22.62 24.98 16.32
C ILE A 268 -21.68 26.19 16.39
N ILE A 269 -22.02 27.31 15.76
CA ILE A 269 -21.20 28.53 15.78
C ILE A 269 -21.01 29.04 17.21
N ASN A 270 -22.10 29.11 17.99
CA ASN A 270 -22.04 29.55 19.38
C ASN A 270 -21.20 28.61 20.26
N PHE A 271 -21.33 27.30 20.05
CA PHE A 271 -20.57 26.29 20.78
C PHE A 271 -19.06 26.32 20.44
N MET A 272 -18.70 26.62 19.19
CA MET A 272 -17.28 26.76 18.79
C MET A 272 -16.58 27.95 19.45
N GLY A 273 -17.29 29.06 19.68
CA GLY A 273 -16.79 30.26 20.36
C GLY A 273 -15.61 30.97 19.68
N GLY A 274 -15.25 32.15 20.19
CA GLY A 274 -14.07 32.90 19.72
C GLY A 274 -14.24 33.58 18.36
N SER A 275 -13.11 33.90 17.71
CA SER A 275 -13.06 34.54 16.39
C SER A 275 -13.37 33.54 15.26
N VAL A 276 -13.76 34.02 14.07
CA VAL A 276 -14.02 33.16 12.89
C VAL A 276 -12.82 32.22 12.58
N PRO A 277 -11.55 32.67 12.58
CA PRO A 277 -10.39 31.77 12.53
C PRO A 277 -10.40 30.60 13.53
N ARG A 278 -10.80 30.88 14.77
CA ARG A 278 -10.87 29.88 15.84
C ARG A 278 -12.05 28.93 15.65
N GLN A 279 -13.19 29.46 15.20
CA GLN A 279 -14.35 28.66 14.85
C GLN A 279 -14.04 27.68 13.72
N ILE A 280 -13.32 28.10 12.68
CA ILE A 280 -12.87 27.21 11.58
C ILE A 280 -11.99 26.08 12.11
N ALA A 281 -10.98 26.39 12.94
CA ALA A 281 -10.11 25.36 13.51
C ALA A 281 -10.85 24.40 14.45
N ASN A 282 -11.73 24.92 15.30
CA ASN A 282 -12.54 24.11 16.21
C ASN A 282 -13.53 23.23 15.44
N LEU A 283 -14.13 23.76 14.37
CA LEU A 283 -15.02 23.00 13.50
C LEU A 283 -14.26 21.88 12.79
N HIS A 284 -13.05 22.14 12.30
CA HIS A 284 -12.20 21.12 11.68
C HIS A 284 -11.89 19.97 12.65
N THR A 285 -11.51 20.30 13.90
CA THR A 285 -11.29 19.30 14.95
C THR A 285 -12.58 18.53 15.27
N THR A 286 -13.69 19.24 15.44
CA THR A 286 -15.00 18.65 15.79
C THR A 286 -15.52 17.73 14.69
N PHE A 287 -15.36 18.12 13.43
CA PHE A 287 -15.71 17.31 12.26
C PHE A 287 -15.01 15.95 12.28
N ASN A 288 -13.69 15.96 12.38
CA ASN A 288 -12.89 14.74 12.34
C ASN A 288 -13.09 13.89 13.60
N LEU A 289 -13.22 14.53 14.76
CA LEU A 289 -13.45 13.83 16.03
C LEU A 289 -14.82 13.14 16.06
N ILE A 290 -15.90 13.84 15.72
CA ILE A 290 -17.26 13.26 15.72
C ILE A 290 -17.36 12.14 14.68
N THR A 291 -16.85 12.37 13.46
CA THR A 291 -16.88 11.34 12.40
C THR A 291 -16.14 10.07 12.84
N CYS A 292 -14.99 10.24 13.51
CA CYS A 292 -14.22 9.14 14.09
C CYS A 292 -14.99 8.45 15.22
N LEU A 293 -15.53 9.19 16.20
CA LEU A 293 -16.28 8.63 17.33
C LEU A 293 -17.51 7.82 16.89
N VAL A 294 -18.18 8.24 15.82
CA VAL A 294 -19.33 7.51 15.26
C VAL A 294 -18.89 6.25 14.52
N LEU A 295 -17.83 6.31 13.70
CA LEU A 295 -17.43 5.19 12.85
C LEU A 295 -16.54 4.16 13.54
N VAL A 296 -15.74 4.56 14.54
CA VAL A 296 -14.81 3.66 15.24
C VAL A 296 -15.49 2.44 15.86
N PRO A 297 -16.60 2.58 16.62
CA PRO A 297 -17.35 1.43 17.15
C PRO A 297 -17.86 0.50 16.05
N ALA A 298 -18.15 1.07 14.87
CA ALA A 298 -18.68 0.38 13.71
C ALA A 298 -17.61 -0.02 12.67
N ILE A 299 -16.30 0.00 12.99
CA ILE A 299 -15.22 -0.29 12.02
C ILE A 299 -15.42 -1.61 11.27
N ARG A 300 -15.92 -2.67 11.94
CA ARG A 300 -16.19 -3.96 11.29
C ARG A 300 -17.32 -3.87 10.26
N LEU A 301 -18.37 -3.10 10.56
CA LEU A 301 -19.47 -2.86 9.64
C LEU A 301 -18.99 -1.98 8.48
N PHE A 302 -18.24 -0.92 8.78
CA PHE A 302 -17.64 -0.04 7.80
C PHE A 302 -16.76 -0.81 6.81
N GLU A 303 -15.86 -1.67 7.30
CA GLU A 303 -15.04 -2.57 6.46
C GLU A 303 -15.91 -3.45 5.55
N LYS A 304 -16.97 -4.08 6.07
CA LYS A 304 -17.89 -4.90 5.28
C LYS A 304 -18.56 -4.10 4.16
N ILE A 305 -18.95 -2.85 4.43
CA ILE A 305 -19.53 -1.95 3.43
C ILE A 305 -18.50 -1.64 2.34
N ILE A 306 -17.26 -1.32 2.72
CA ILE A 306 -16.16 -1.07 1.76
C ILE A 306 -15.92 -2.30 0.87
N VAL A 307 -15.84 -3.49 1.46
CA VAL A 307 -15.63 -4.75 0.73
C VAL A 307 -16.80 -5.07 -0.22
N LYS A 308 -18.03 -4.70 0.17
CA LYS A 308 -19.24 -4.88 -0.67
C LYS A 308 -19.28 -3.90 -1.84
N ILE A 309 -18.91 -2.63 -1.64
CA ILE A 309 -18.91 -1.59 -2.68
C ILE A 309 -17.76 -1.83 -3.67
N PHE A 310 -16.61 -2.27 -3.17
CA PHE A 310 -15.42 -2.57 -3.98
C PHE A 310 -15.15 -4.08 -3.94
N PRO A 311 -15.94 -4.90 -4.67
CA PRO A 311 -15.82 -6.35 -4.65
C PRO A 311 -14.51 -6.82 -5.29
N GLY A 312 -14.04 -7.98 -4.85
CA GLY A 312 -12.78 -8.55 -5.29
C GLY A 312 -12.06 -9.26 -4.15
N ARG A 313 -11.19 -10.20 -4.48
CA ARG A 313 -10.34 -10.88 -3.50
C ARG A 313 -8.91 -10.60 -3.88
N ASP A 314 -8.14 -10.06 -2.94
CA ASP A 314 -6.70 -10.22 -3.05
C ASP A 314 -6.40 -11.70 -2.87
N ILE A 315 -5.57 -12.25 -3.74
CA ILE A 315 -5.04 -13.59 -3.55
C ILE A 315 -3.94 -13.42 -2.51
N VAL A 316 -4.34 -13.34 -1.24
CA VAL A 316 -3.41 -13.36 -0.11
C VAL A 316 -2.99 -14.82 0.04
N ILE A 317 -1.88 -15.18 -0.60
CA ILE A 317 -1.23 -16.44 -0.30
C ILE A 317 -0.65 -16.29 1.09
N ASN A 318 -0.98 -17.25 1.96
CA ASN A 318 -0.39 -17.25 3.29
C ASN A 318 1.10 -17.55 3.14
N LYS A 319 1.92 -16.51 3.34
CA LYS A 319 3.39 -16.58 3.23
C LYS A 319 4.01 -17.39 4.37
N ASN A 320 3.28 -17.62 5.45
CA ASN A 320 3.77 -18.40 6.58
C ASN A 320 3.42 -19.88 6.40
N ALA A 321 4.28 -20.75 6.93
CA ALA A 321 3.96 -22.17 7.07
C ALA A 321 2.69 -22.37 7.92
N LEU A 322 1.83 -23.31 7.51
CA LEU A 322 0.55 -23.59 8.15
C LEU A 322 0.62 -24.80 9.10
N TYR A 323 1.41 -25.80 8.75
CA TYR A 323 1.43 -27.12 9.37
C TYR A 323 2.62 -27.32 10.32
N LEU A 324 3.67 -26.49 10.21
CA LEU A 324 4.92 -26.67 10.94
C LEU A 324 4.83 -26.30 12.44
N GLU A 325 4.28 -27.21 13.25
CA GLU A 325 4.15 -27.04 14.69
C GLU A 325 5.46 -27.33 15.44
N LYS A 326 6.06 -26.30 16.06
CA LYS A 326 7.30 -26.43 16.85
C LYS A 326 7.20 -27.41 18.02
N ARG A 327 6.00 -27.68 18.54
CA ARG A 327 5.79 -28.58 19.68
C ARG A 327 6.00 -30.05 19.33
N LEU A 328 5.92 -30.40 18.05
CA LEU A 328 6.09 -31.76 17.55
C LEU A 328 7.55 -32.12 17.24
N ILE A 329 8.49 -31.16 17.33
CA ILE A 329 9.93 -31.39 17.08
C ILE A 329 10.51 -32.55 17.92
N PRO A 330 10.16 -32.72 19.21
CA PRO A 330 10.62 -33.86 20.02
C PRO A 330 10.08 -35.22 19.56
N THR A 331 9.14 -35.26 18.60
CA THR A 331 8.57 -36.47 17.99
C THR A 331 8.88 -36.48 16.49
N PRO A 332 10.10 -36.88 16.06
CA PRO A 332 10.58 -36.69 14.70
C PRO A 332 9.67 -37.23 13.58
N ALA A 333 9.09 -38.43 13.76
CA ALA A 333 8.20 -39.01 12.75
C ALA A 333 6.95 -38.14 12.50
N LEU A 334 6.30 -37.65 13.56
CA LEU A 334 5.13 -36.77 13.42
C LEU A 334 5.52 -35.39 12.85
N ALA A 335 6.71 -34.91 13.20
CA ALA A 335 7.23 -33.65 12.68
C ALA A 335 7.53 -33.75 11.16
N MET A 336 8.13 -34.86 10.70
CA MET A 336 8.38 -35.11 9.27
C MET A 336 7.09 -35.19 8.46
N GLU A 337 6.02 -35.77 9.01
CA GLU A 337 4.70 -35.77 8.38
C GLU A 337 4.11 -34.35 8.22
N GLN A 338 4.33 -33.44 9.17
CA GLN A 338 3.94 -32.03 9.00
C GLN A 338 4.77 -31.34 7.90
N ALA A 339 6.07 -31.66 7.81
CA ALA A 339 6.92 -31.15 6.74
C ALA A 339 6.46 -31.62 5.36
N LYS A 340 6.09 -32.91 5.21
CA LYS A 340 5.49 -33.44 3.97
C LYS A 340 4.21 -32.70 3.57
N ARG A 341 3.32 -32.41 4.53
CA ARG A 341 2.08 -31.65 4.26
C ARG A 341 2.37 -30.23 3.80
N GLU A 342 3.38 -29.58 4.38
CA GLU A 342 3.79 -28.26 3.94
C GLU A 342 4.43 -28.31 2.54
N LEU A 343 5.26 -29.32 2.25
CA LEU A 343 5.83 -29.55 0.91
C LEU A 343 4.76 -29.77 -0.17
N TYR A 344 3.75 -30.59 0.12
CA TYR A 344 2.58 -30.76 -0.75
C TYR A 344 1.93 -29.42 -1.09
N ARG A 345 1.76 -28.55 -0.08
CA ARG A 345 1.20 -27.21 -0.29
C ARG A 345 2.09 -26.34 -1.18
N VAL A 346 3.41 -26.34 -0.94
CA VAL A 346 4.36 -25.56 -1.76
C VAL A 346 4.37 -26.05 -3.21
N ALA A 347 4.39 -27.37 -3.44
CA ALA A 347 4.30 -27.94 -4.79
C ALA A 347 3.01 -27.53 -5.53
N GLY A 348 1.87 -27.43 -4.82
CA GLY A 348 0.64 -26.90 -5.39
C GLY A 348 0.76 -25.44 -5.81
N VAL A 349 1.46 -24.62 -5.00
CA VAL A 349 1.71 -23.20 -5.31
C VAL A 349 2.65 -23.03 -6.51
N THR A 350 3.72 -23.82 -6.62
CA THR A 350 4.64 -23.75 -7.77
C THR A 350 4.00 -24.23 -9.07
N ASN A 351 3.10 -25.22 -9.01
CA ASN A 351 2.26 -25.58 -10.16
C ASN A 351 1.37 -24.41 -10.63
N GLU A 352 0.74 -23.68 -9.69
CA GLU A 352 -0.01 -22.46 -10.05
C GLU A 352 0.90 -21.37 -10.64
N MET A 353 2.14 -21.21 -10.16
CA MET A 353 3.11 -20.29 -10.75
C MET A 353 3.41 -20.65 -12.20
N LEU A 354 3.63 -21.92 -12.51
CA LEU A 354 3.86 -22.38 -13.87
C LEU A 354 2.67 -22.05 -14.79
N ASN A 355 1.44 -22.33 -14.34
CA ASN A 355 0.22 -21.99 -15.08
C ASN A 355 0.14 -20.48 -15.38
N LEU A 356 0.42 -19.62 -14.39
CA LEU A 356 0.43 -18.16 -14.56
C LEU A 356 1.53 -17.68 -15.51
N ALA A 357 2.73 -18.28 -15.42
CA ALA A 357 3.86 -17.94 -16.29
C ALA A 357 3.54 -18.21 -17.77
N VAL A 358 2.94 -19.36 -18.07
CA VAL A 358 2.53 -19.71 -19.43
C VAL A 358 1.34 -18.88 -19.88
N GLU A 359 0.35 -18.62 -19.01
CA GLU A 359 -0.77 -17.74 -19.32
C GLU A 359 -0.30 -16.32 -19.73
N ARG A 360 0.75 -15.79 -19.09
CA ARG A 360 1.33 -14.49 -19.42
C ARG A 360 1.88 -14.39 -20.84
N ILE A 361 2.37 -15.50 -21.43
CA ILE A 361 2.90 -15.52 -22.79
C ILE A 361 1.84 -15.07 -23.81
N SER A 362 0.58 -15.44 -23.55
CA SER A 362 -0.58 -15.10 -24.39
C SER A 362 -1.34 -13.85 -23.93
N LYS A 363 -1.45 -13.62 -22.61
CA LYS A 363 -2.23 -12.50 -22.05
C LYS A 363 -1.35 -11.37 -21.53
N LYS A 364 -1.65 -10.16 -21.99
CA LYS A 364 -1.00 -8.90 -21.56
C LYS A 364 -1.67 -8.33 -20.31
N ASP A 365 -1.53 -9.03 -19.19
CA ASP A 365 -2.16 -8.64 -17.92
C ASP A 365 -1.12 -8.59 -16.79
N THR A 366 -0.82 -7.37 -16.34
CA THR A 366 0.11 -7.11 -15.22
C THR A 366 -0.39 -7.66 -13.89
N LEU A 367 -1.67 -8.01 -13.78
CA LEU A 367 -2.19 -8.72 -12.62
C LEU A 367 -1.64 -10.15 -12.53
N ILE A 368 -1.35 -10.81 -13.66
CA ILE A 368 -0.77 -12.16 -13.69
C ILE A 368 0.66 -12.13 -13.14
N GLU A 369 1.45 -11.13 -13.53
CA GLU A 369 2.82 -10.91 -13.02
C GLU A 369 2.82 -10.77 -11.50
N LYS A 370 1.94 -9.90 -10.98
CA LYS A 370 1.80 -9.70 -9.54
C LYS A 370 1.41 -10.98 -8.81
N LYS A 371 0.47 -11.75 -9.37
CA LYS A 371 0.04 -13.03 -8.78
C LYS A 371 1.18 -14.05 -8.70
N LEU A 372 2.09 -14.04 -9.66
CA LEU A 372 3.24 -14.94 -9.66
C LEU A 372 4.30 -14.48 -8.65
N LEU A 373 4.64 -13.19 -8.62
CA LEU A 373 5.59 -12.66 -7.63
C LEU A 373 5.10 -12.80 -6.19
N ASP A 374 3.78 -12.68 -5.95
CA ASP A 374 3.19 -12.94 -4.64
C ASP A 374 3.30 -14.43 -4.24
N ARG A 375 3.35 -15.36 -5.22
CA ARG A 375 3.55 -16.81 -5.02
C ARG A 375 5.01 -17.15 -4.77
N GLU A 376 5.93 -16.61 -5.56
CA GLU A 376 7.37 -16.78 -5.39
C GLU A 376 7.79 -16.41 -3.96
N ALA A 377 7.43 -15.21 -3.50
CA ALA A 377 7.75 -14.78 -2.14
C ALA A 377 7.11 -15.65 -1.04
N ALA A 378 6.01 -16.35 -1.35
CA ALA A 378 5.43 -17.33 -0.44
C ALA A 378 6.23 -18.64 -0.48
N VAL A 379 6.57 -19.16 -1.67
CA VAL A 379 7.40 -20.35 -1.85
C VAL A 379 8.71 -20.22 -1.09
N ASP A 380 9.45 -19.12 -1.28
CA ASP A 380 10.70 -18.83 -0.56
C ASP A 380 10.53 -18.89 0.95
N SER A 381 9.56 -18.13 1.46
CA SER A 381 9.32 -18.02 2.91
C SER A 381 8.92 -19.36 3.52
N ILE A 382 8.08 -20.14 2.83
CA ILE A 382 7.62 -21.44 3.33
C ILE A 382 8.76 -22.46 3.26
N THR A 383 9.53 -22.49 2.17
CA THR A 383 10.70 -23.36 2.02
C THR A 383 11.75 -23.08 3.08
N GLU A 384 12.03 -21.80 3.39
CA GLU A 384 12.94 -21.42 4.48
C GLU A 384 12.42 -21.91 5.84
N ASP A 385 11.11 -21.84 6.08
CA ASP A 385 10.48 -22.37 7.28
C ASP A 385 10.56 -23.91 7.35
N ILE A 386 10.37 -24.62 6.23
CA ILE A 386 10.52 -26.08 6.13
C ILE A 386 11.97 -26.48 6.45
N ILE A 387 12.96 -25.84 5.81
CA ILE A 387 14.39 -26.11 6.02
C ILE A 387 14.76 -25.89 7.49
N ARG A 388 14.34 -24.77 8.08
CA ARG A 388 14.55 -24.49 9.51
C ARG A 388 13.90 -25.54 10.39
N TYR A 389 12.68 -25.98 10.06
CA TYR A 389 11.96 -26.98 10.83
C TYR A 389 12.67 -28.35 10.79
N LEU A 390 13.05 -28.82 9.59
CA LEU A 390 13.81 -30.06 9.40
C LEU A 390 15.19 -29.99 10.07
N THR A 391 15.88 -28.86 10.01
CA THR A 391 17.17 -28.66 10.69
C THR A 391 17.05 -28.71 12.22
N ASN A 392 15.92 -28.28 12.80
CA ASN A 392 15.70 -28.44 14.23
C ASN A 392 15.37 -29.89 14.61
N ILE A 393 14.73 -30.65 13.71
CA ILE A 393 14.47 -32.09 13.92
C ILE A 393 15.80 -32.86 13.93
N SER A 394 16.74 -32.53 13.04
CA SER A 394 18.04 -33.22 12.92
C SER A 394 18.95 -33.06 14.14
N GLN A 395 18.66 -32.11 15.04
CA GLN A 395 19.39 -31.94 16.30
C GLN A 395 19.03 -33.00 17.35
N ASN A 396 17.96 -33.77 17.14
CA ASN A 396 17.62 -34.92 17.99
C ASN A 396 18.35 -36.18 17.52
N ALA A 397 18.49 -37.17 18.40
CA ALA A 397 18.99 -38.48 17.99
C ALA A 397 17.98 -39.17 17.07
N LEU A 398 18.35 -39.37 15.80
CA LEU A 398 17.52 -40.02 14.79
C LEU A 398 18.02 -41.43 14.50
N ALA A 399 17.09 -42.37 14.36
CA ALA A 399 17.39 -43.67 13.76
C ALA A 399 17.70 -43.50 12.25
N TYR A 400 18.46 -44.44 11.68
CA TYR A 400 18.87 -44.38 10.27
C TYR A 400 17.72 -44.12 9.27
N PRO A 401 16.55 -44.79 9.36
CA PRO A 401 15.43 -44.53 8.45
C PRO A 401 14.93 -43.08 8.50
N LEU A 402 14.82 -42.50 9.71
CA LEU A 402 14.38 -41.12 9.89
C LEU A 402 15.43 -40.11 9.42
N SER A 403 16.72 -40.43 9.56
CA SER A 403 17.81 -39.60 9.02
C SER A 403 17.79 -39.56 7.50
N ASN A 404 17.54 -40.71 6.86
CA ASN A 404 17.36 -40.79 5.41
C ASN A 404 16.12 -40.00 4.97
N GLU A 405 14.99 -40.17 5.64
CA GLU A 405 13.77 -39.42 5.35
C GLU A 405 13.97 -37.91 5.44
N LEU A 406 14.60 -37.43 6.52
CA LEU A 406 14.92 -36.01 6.71
C LEU A 406 15.75 -35.44 5.55
N THR A 407 16.77 -36.19 5.12
CA THR A 407 17.67 -35.78 4.05
C THR A 407 16.92 -35.68 2.71
N ASN A 408 16.08 -36.67 2.39
CA ASN A 408 15.24 -36.63 1.20
C ASN A 408 14.24 -35.45 1.24
N LEU A 409 13.62 -35.17 2.40
CA LEU A 409 12.71 -34.02 2.55
C LEU A 409 13.40 -32.66 2.35
N LEU A 410 14.67 -32.52 2.76
CA LEU A 410 15.46 -31.31 2.47
C LEU A 410 15.72 -31.13 0.98
N HIS A 411 16.09 -32.21 0.28
CA HIS A 411 16.27 -32.18 -1.18
C HIS A 411 14.96 -31.85 -1.90
N ILE A 412 13.85 -32.46 -1.49
CA ILE A 412 12.52 -32.17 -2.04
C ILE A 412 12.14 -30.70 -1.85
N ALA A 413 12.38 -30.13 -0.66
CA ALA A 413 12.10 -28.71 -0.40
C ALA A 413 12.85 -27.79 -1.37
N TYR A 414 14.13 -28.09 -1.60
CA TYR A 414 14.98 -27.33 -2.50
C TYR A 414 14.55 -27.50 -3.97
N ASP A 415 14.31 -28.73 -4.43
CA ASP A 415 13.92 -28.99 -5.81
C ASP A 415 12.55 -28.36 -6.14
N ILE A 416 11.58 -28.38 -5.21
CA ILE A 416 10.29 -27.71 -5.37
C ILE A 416 10.49 -26.19 -5.48
N GLU A 417 11.30 -25.56 -4.62
CA GLU A 417 11.53 -24.11 -4.73
C GLU A 417 12.12 -23.72 -6.09
N ARG A 418 13.11 -24.47 -6.58
CA ARG A 418 13.71 -24.24 -7.90
C ARG A 418 12.73 -24.38 -9.06
N THR A 419 11.67 -25.19 -8.92
CA THR A 419 10.61 -25.22 -9.94
C THR A 419 9.83 -23.90 -10.00
N GLY A 420 9.68 -23.22 -8.86
CA GLY A 420 9.15 -21.87 -8.75
C GLY A 420 10.03 -20.84 -9.46
N ASP A 421 11.35 -20.90 -9.26
CA ASP A 421 12.32 -20.02 -9.95
C ASP A 421 12.25 -20.14 -11.47
N HIS A 422 12.08 -21.36 -11.97
CA HIS A 422 11.92 -21.60 -13.40
C HIS A 422 10.59 -21.06 -13.93
N ALA A 423 9.50 -21.13 -13.15
CA ALA A 423 8.25 -20.48 -13.51
C ALA A 423 8.40 -18.94 -13.53
N GLU A 424 9.13 -18.36 -12.58
CA GLU A 424 9.46 -16.92 -12.61
C GLU A 424 10.30 -16.55 -13.83
N SER A 425 11.29 -17.37 -14.20
CA SER A 425 12.11 -17.16 -15.38
C SER A 425 11.28 -17.16 -16.67
N ILE A 426 10.30 -18.08 -16.78
CA ILE A 426 9.34 -18.11 -17.92
C ILE A 426 8.51 -16.82 -17.95
N MET A 427 8.05 -16.34 -16.80
CA MET A 427 7.32 -15.07 -16.68
C MET A 427 8.16 -13.88 -17.15
N TYR A 428 9.42 -13.81 -16.73
CA TYR A 428 10.36 -12.77 -17.18
C TYR A 428 10.55 -12.80 -18.70
N LEU A 429 10.73 -13.99 -19.30
CA LEU A 429 10.81 -14.15 -20.75
C LEU A 429 9.53 -13.72 -21.48
N ALA A 430 8.35 -13.93 -20.88
CA ALA A 430 7.09 -13.43 -21.41
C ALA A 430 7.02 -11.90 -21.42
N ILE A 431 7.56 -11.23 -20.39
CA ILE A 431 7.67 -9.76 -20.32
C ILE A 431 8.64 -9.25 -21.39
N VAL A 432 9.85 -9.85 -21.49
CA VAL A 432 10.86 -9.49 -22.51
C VAL A 432 10.28 -9.61 -23.92
N LYS A 433 9.52 -10.67 -24.19
CA LYS A 433 8.78 -10.86 -25.45
C LYS A 433 7.83 -9.69 -25.72
N GLU A 434 7.09 -9.24 -24.72
CA GLU A 434 6.14 -8.14 -24.89
C GLU A 434 6.82 -6.78 -25.09
N GLU A 435 7.80 -6.43 -24.26
CA GLU A 435 8.51 -5.15 -24.32
C GLU A 435 9.20 -4.94 -25.67
N ASN A 436 9.75 -6.02 -26.22
CA ASN A 436 10.41 -6.02 -27.52
C ASN A 436 9.46 -6.30 -28.69
N LYS A 437 8.14 -6.33 -28.45
CA LYS A 437 7.10 -6.56 -29.47
C LYS A 437 7.32 -7.82 -30.31
N MET A 438 7.86 -8.86 -29.68
CA MET A 438 8.13 -10.16 -30.29
C MET A 438 6.83 -10.95 -30.45
N VAL A 439 6.72 -11.69 -31.56
CA VAL A 439 5.53 -12.46 -31.91
C VAL A 439 5.91 -13.93 -32.06
N PHE A 440 5.20 -14.80 -31.36
CA PHE A 440 5.29 -16.24 -31.57
C PHE A 440 4.32 -16.65 -32.68
N SER A 441 4.77 -17.56 -33.54
CA SER A 441 3.86 -18.19 -34.49
C SER A 441 2.83 -19.04 -33.74
N ARG A 442 1.69 -19.30 -34.38
CA ARG A 442 0.65 -20.16 -33.80
C ARG A 442 1.21 -21.52 -33.37
N THR A 443 2.02 -22.14 -34.24
CA THR A 443 2.68 -23.43 -33.97
C THR A 443 3.62 -23.36 -32.76
N ALA A 444 4.37 -22.27 -32.60
CA ALA A 444 5.22 -22.10 -31.41
C ALA A 444 4.38 -21.97 -30.13
N GLY A 445 3.25 -21.26 -30.18
CA GLY A 445 2.31 -21.21 -29.05
C GLY A 445 1.74 -22.59 -28.69
N GLU A 446 1.35 -23.38 -29.69
CA GLU A 446 0.83 -24.75 -29.51
C GLU A 446 1.89 -25.70 -28.92
N GLU A 447 3.16 -25.57 -29.33
CA GLU A 447 4.28 -26.36 -28.81
C GLU A 447 4.63 -26.01 -27.35
N VAL A 448 4.59 -24.73 -26.97
CA VAL A 448 4.76 -24.32 -25.57
C VAL A 448 3.65 -24.89 -24.70
N GLU A 449 2.40 -24.82 -25.17
CA GLU A 449 1.25 -25.35 -24.45
C GLU A 449 1.33 -26.88 -24.31
N GLU A 450 1.84 -27.59 -25.31
CA GLU A 450 2.06 -29.04 -25.26
C GLU A 450 3.08 -29.44 -24.17
N ALA A 451 4.24 -28.76 -24.13
CA ALA A 451 5.24 -28.99 -23.11
C ALA A 451 4.73 -28.58 -21.70
N HIS A 452 4.02 -27.46 -21.60
CA HIS A 452 3.41 -26.98 -20.36
C HIS A 452 2.40 -27.99 -19.79
N ARG A 453 1.50 -28.52 -20.62
CA ARG A 453 0.53 -29.54 -20.19
C ARG A 453 1.24 -30.75 -19.63
N LYS A 454 2.29 -31.23 -20.31
CA LYS A 454 3.05 -32.40 -19.84
C LYS A 454 3.77 -32.14 -18.51
N ALA A 455 4.41 -30.97 -18.35
CA ALA A 455 5.00 -30.58 -17.07
C ALA A 455 3.97 -30.49 -15.94
N SER A 456 2.77 -29.98 -16.24
CA SER A 456 1.66 -29.90 -15.28
C SER A 456 1.09 -31.27 -14.91
N GLU A 457 1.07 -32.24 -15.84
CA GLU A 457 0.72 -33.63 -15.55
C GLU A 457 1.69 -34.26 -14.54
N ILE A 458 3.00 -33.97 -14.65
CA ILE A 458 4.00 -34.45 -13.66
C ILE A 458 3.67 -33.88 -12.27
N TYR A 459 3.39 -32.57 -12.17
CA TYR A 459 2.96 -31.95 -10.91
C TYR A 459 1.74 -32.64 -10.30
N LEU A 460 0.69 -32.86 -11.10
CA LEU A 460 -0.54 -33.49 -10.62
C LEU A 460 -0.30 -34.91 -10.14
N SER A 461 0.47 -35.71 -10.89
CA SER A 461 0.84 -37.07 -10.49
C SER A 461 1.63 -37.08 -9.18
N LEU A 462 2.54 -36.12 -9.00
CA LEU A 462 3.33 -35.97 -7.79
C LEU A 462 2.48 -35.57 -6.58
N LEU A 463 1.55 -34.62 -6.76
CA LEU A 463 0.61 -34.19 -5.72
C LEU A 463 -0.32 -35.33 -5.30
N GLU A 464 -0.93 -36.04 -6.25
CA GLU A 464 -1.75 -37.24 -5.98
C GLU A 464 -0.93 -38.31 -5.23
N GLY A 465 0.32 -38.53 -5.66
CA GLY A 465 1.23 -39.47 -5.00
C GLY A 465 1.51 -39.12 -3.54
N ILE A 466 1.75 -37.84 -3.22
CA ILE A 466 2.01 -37.38 -1.85
C ILE A 466 0.74 -37.42 -0.98
N GLU A 467 -0.42 -36.99 -1.52
CA GLU A 467 -1.66 -36.90 -0.76
C GLU A 467 -2.25 -38.27 -0.41
N GLU A 468 -2.25 -39.19 -1.38
CA GLU A 468 -2.85 -40.51 -1.25
C GLU A 468 -1.85 -41.60 -0.82
N ASN A 469 -0.56 -41.26 -0.64
CA ASN A 469 0.55 -42.21 -0.48
C ASN A 469 0.58 -43.26 -1.62
N ASN A 470 0.29 -42.82 -2.84
CA ASN A 470 0.17 -43.69 -4.00
C ASN A 470 1.51 -43.82 -4.73
N LEU A 471 2.28 -44.87 -4.42
CA LEU A 471 3.60 -45.10 -5.02
C LEU A 471 3.57 -45.28 -6.55
N GLU A 472 2.46 -45.80 -7.11
CA GLU A 472 2.34 -45.96 -8.57
C GLU A 472 2.27 -44.60 -9.27
N LYS A 473 1.59 -43.62 -8.66
CA LYS A 473 1.56 -42.23 -9.14
C LYS A 473 2.91 -41.54 -9.06
N ILE A 474 3.71 -41.86 -8.03
CA ILE A 474 5.08 -41.34 -7.92
C ILE A 474 5.99 -41.94 -9.00
N LYS A 475 5.86 -43.24 -9.28
CA LYS A 475 6.62 -43.90 -10.38
C LYS A 475 6.19 -43.41 -11.76
N GLU A 476 4.92 -43.04 -11.94
CA GLU A 476 4.40 -42.50 -13.19
C GLU A 476 5.14 -41.21 -13.62
N CYS A 477 5.68 -40.43 -12.68
CA CYS A 477 6.48 -39.24 -12.97
C CYS A 477 7.69 -39.51 -13.88
N GLU A 478 8.33 -40.68 -13.77
CA GLU A 478 9.47 -41.06 -14.63
C GLU A 478 9.04 -41.18 -16.09
N ARG A 479 7.90 -41.84 -16.33
CA ARG A 479 7.34 -41.97 -17.68
C ARG A 479 6.94 -40.61 -18.26
N LEU A 480 6.32 -39.76 -17.44
CA LEU A 480 5.86 -38.43 -17.86
C LEU A 480 7.01 -37.48 -18.18
N GLU A 481 8.11 -37.54 -17.41
CA GLU A 481 9.34 -36.79 -17.69
C GLU A 481 9.96 -37.24 -19.02
N SER A 482 10.05 -38.55 -19.27
CA SER A 482 10.60 -39.06 -20.54
C SER A 482 9.74 -38.65 -21.75
N GLU A 483 8.43 -38.51 -21.57
CA GLU A 483 7.53 -37.95 -22.58
C GLU A 483 7.77 -36.46 -22.81
N LEU A 484 8.00 -35.68 -21.75
CA LEU A 484 8.35 -34.25 -21.83
C LEU A 484 9.66 -34.06 -22.60
N ASP A 485 10.68 -34.85 -22.31
CA ASP A 485 11.96 -34.84 -23.04
C ASP A 485 11.78 -35.12 -24.53
N GLY A 486 10.92 -36.09 -24.86
CA GLY A 486 10.53 -36.38 -26.24
C GLY A 486 9.89 -35.17 -26.93
N ILE A 487 8.97 -34.48 -26.25
CA ILE A 487 8.33 -33.25 -26.73
C ILE A 487 9.37 -32.15 -26.92
N VAL A 488 10.21 -31.88 -25.92
CA VAL A 488 11.24 -30.84 -25.96
C VAL A 488 12.21 -31.06 -27.14
N LYS A 489 12.65 -32.29 -27.36
CA LYS A 489 13.53 -32.65 -28.49
C LYS A 489 12.86 -32.37 -29.83
N LYS A 490 11.60 -32.77 -29.99
CA LYS A 490 10.79 -32.52 -31.20
C LYS A 490 10.62 -31.01 -31.44
N VAL A 491 10.28 -30.25 -30.39
CA VAL A 491 10.11 -28.80 -30.44
C VAL A 491 11.39 -28.08 -30.84
N ARG A 492 12.54 -28.48 -30.28
CA ARG A 492 13.86 -27.93 -30.65
C ARG A 492 14.18 -28.18 -32.12
N THR A 493 13.92 -29.39 -32.64
CA THR A 493 14.11 -29.70 -34.07
C THR A 493 13.19 -28.85 -34.95
N ASN A 494 11.90 -28.75 -34.61
CA ASN A 494 10.95 -27.93 -35.35
C ASN A 494 11.36 -26.45 -35.36
N HIS A 495 11.84 -25.93 -34.24
CA HIS A 495 12.32 -24.56 -34.13
C HIS A 495 13.52 -24.28 -35.04
N LEU A 496 14.51 -25.17 -35.08
CA LEU A 496 15.68 -25.05 -35.98
C LEU A 496 15.25 -25.03 -37.45
N ILE A 497 14.30 -25.88 -37.84
CA ILE A 497 13.77 -25.90 -39.22
C ILE A 497 13.10 -24.57 -39.56
N ARG A 498 12.28 -24.02 -38.65
CA ARG A 498 11.63 -22.71 -38.85
C ARG A 498 12.63 -21.57 -38.97
N LEU A 499 13.70 -21.62 -38.18
CA LEU A 499 14.78 -20.63 -38.23
C LEU A 499 15.54 -20.70 -39.57
N GLN A 500 15.87 -21.90 -40.05
CA GLN A 500 16.53 -22.11 -41.34
C GLN A 500 15.68 -21.63 -42.53
N LYS A 501 14.35 -21.78 -42.44
CA LYS A 501 13.42 -21.33 -43.48
C LYS A 501 13.09 -19.84 -43.43
N GLY A 502 13.55 -19.11 -42.41
CA GLY A 502 13.21 -17.70 -42.21
C GLY A 502 11.75 -17.46 -41.80
N GLU A 503 11.06 -18.48 -41.29
CA GLU A 503 9.65 -18.40 -40.86
C GLU A 503 9.50 -17.81 -39.44
N CYS A 504 10.63 -17.54 -38.75
CA CYS A 504 10.67 -17.01 -37.39
C CYS A 504 11.70 -15.87 -37.27
N MET A 505 11.36 -14.86 -36.46
CA MET A 505 12.32 -13.80 -36.10
C MET A 505 13.38 -14.37 -35.14
N PRO A 506 14.69 -14.19 -35.40
CA PRO A 506 15.75 -14.80 -34.58
C PRO A 506 15.66 -14.49 -33.08
N LEU A 507 15.37 -13.23 -32.72
CA LEU A 507 15.23 -12.81 -31.31
C LEU A 507 14.03 -13.50 -30.61
N SER A 508 12.91 -13.67 -31.32
CA SER A 508 11.76 -14.41 -30.80
C SER A 508 12.07 -15.90 -30.63
N GLY A 509 12.97 -16.43 -31.48
CA GLY A 509 13.44 -17.81 -31.39
C GLY A 509 14.27 -18.11 -30.15
N VAL A 510 15.13 -17.18 -29.74
CA VAL A 510 15.92 -17.32 -28.50
C VAL A 510 14.99 -17.39 -27.28
N VAL A 511 14.07 -16.43 -27.15
CA VAL A 511 13.11 -16.40 -26.04
C VAL A 511 12.25 -17.67 -26.01
N PHE A 512 11.82 -18.15 -27.17
CA PHE A 512 11.08 -19.41 -27.30
C PHE A 512 11.89 -20.61 -26.80
N ALA A 513 13.14 -20.73 -27.24
CA ALA A 513 14.02 -21.85 -26.85
C ALA A 513 14.30 -21.86 -25.33
N ASP A 514 14.48 -20.67 -24.73
CA ASP A 514 14.69 -20.53 -23.29
C ASP A 514 13.45 -20.93 -22.48
N ILE A 515 12.24 -20.56 -22.94
CA ILE A 515 10.98 -21.01 -22.30
C ILE A 515 10.88 -22.54 -22.30
N ILE A 516 11.19 -23.18 -23.44
CA ILE A 516 11.16 -24.65 -23.55
C ILE A 516 12.22 -25.30 -22.66
N LEU A 517 13.42 -24.70 -22.56
CA LEU A 517 14.46 -25.16 -21.63
C LEU A 517 13.98 -25.08 -20.16
N HIS A 518 13.32 -24.00 -19.75
CA HIS A 518 12.78 -23.90 -18.39
C HIS A 518 11.69 -24.94 -18.12
N LEU A 519 10.84 -25.25 -19.10
CA LEU A 519 9.85 -26.32 -18.99
C LEU A 519 10.50 -27.71 -18.81
N GLU A 520 11.54 -28.01 -19.59
CA GLU A 520 12.38 -29.22 -19.43
C GLU A 520 12.97 -29.29 -18.02
N ARG A 521 13.59 -28.21 -17.54
CA ARG A 521 14.17 -28.14 -16.19
C ARG A 521 13.16 -28.35 -15.06
N ILE A 522 11.93 -27.86 -15.22
CA ILE A 522 10.86 -28.13 -14.25
C ILE A 522 10.56 -29.63 -14.23
N GLY A 523 10.48 -30.29 -15.40
CA GLY A 523 10.35 -31.74 -15.51
C GLY A 523 11.46 -32.51 -14.79
N ASP A 524 12.72 -32.18 -15.08
CA ASP A 524 13.91 -32.77 -14.45
C ASP A 524 13.82 -32.72 -12.90
N LEU A 525 13.47 -31.55 -12.36
CA LEU A 525 13.38 -31.33 -10.92
C LEU A 525 12.23 -32.13 -10.29
N LEU A 526 11.06 -32.16 -10.93
CA LEU A 526 9.92 -32.93 -10.45
C LEU A 526 10.19 -34.43 -10.48
N TYR A 527 10.93 -34.92 -11.49
CA TYR A 527 11.42 -36.29 -11.48
C TYR A 527 12.38 -36.54 -10.30
N GLY A 528 13.29 -35.62 -10.03
CA GLY A 528 14.15 -35.64 -8.84
C GLY A 528 13.36 -35.75 -7.52
N VAL A 529 12.31 -34.94 -7.38
CA VAL A 529 11.38 -34.99 -6.23
C VAL A 529 10.73 -36.38 -6.13
N SER A 530 10.24 -36.93 -7.25
CA SER A 530 9.60 -38.26 -7.27
C SER A 530 10.55 -39.36 -6.78
N ARG A 531 11.83 -39.33 -7.18
CA ARG A 531 12.85 -40.29 -6.74
C ARG A 531 13.15 -40.17 -5.24
N ASN A 532 13.27 -38.95 -4.73
CA ASN A 532 13.48 -38.72 -3.29
C ASN A 532 12.28 -39.20 -2.47
N LEU A 533 11.05 -39.06 -2.98
CA LEU A 533 9.85 -39.61 -2.33
C LEU A 533 9.85 -41.14 -2.30
N LEU A 534 10.27 -41.81 -3.38
CA LEU A 534 10.40 -43.27 -3.42
C LEU A 534 11.47 -43.81 -2.46
N ASN A 535 12.44 -42.99 -2.05
CA ASN A 535 13.46 -43.36 -1.05
C ASN A 535 12.99 -43.17 0.40
N ILE A 536 11.82 -42.55 0.61
CA ILE A 536 11.20 -42.32 1.94
C ILE A 536 10.24 -43.48 2.29
N GLY A 537 9.58 -44.08 1.29
CA GLY A 537 8.72 -45.27 1.43
C GLY A 537 9.51 -46.56 1.34
#